data_AF-A0A843MDY7-F1
#
_entry.id   AF-A0A843MDY7-F1
#
_cell.length_a   1.000
_cell.length_b   1.000
_cell.length_c   1.000
_cell.angle_alpha   90.00
_cell.angle_beta   90.00
_cell.angle_gamma   90.00
#
_symmetry.space_group_name_H-M   'P 1'
#
loop_
_entity.id
_entity.type
_entity.pdbx_description
1 polymer ?
#
loop_
_entity_poly.entity_id
_entity_poly.type
_entity_poly.pdbx_seq_one_letter_code
_entity_poly.pdbx_strand_id
1 'polypeptide(L)'
;MKGTKGHELFGKIAHLRLPSDRVFEKTAFPAPELFGYLMGKHYDSVEFAGLVSSICIISNAVLAKAALPETEIIVDAACTAAFDEHINTAALDVMENLQITVLNR
;
A
#
# COMPACT_ATOMS: atom_id res chain seq x y z
N MET A 1 -5.06 12.75 14.45
CA MET A 1 -4.15 13.92 14.57
C MET A 1 -2.80 13.40 15.05
N LYS A 2 -1.69 13.94 14.57
CA LYS A 2 -0.35 13.48 14.99
C LYS A 2 -0.21 13.52 16.51
N GLY A 3 0.37 12.47 17.09
CA GLY A 3 0.57 12.34 18.53
C GLY A 3 -0.67 11.88 19.32
N THR A 4 -1.79 11.57 18.66
CA THR A 4 -2.91 10.90 19.32
C THR A 4 -2.80 9.38 19.23
N LYS A 5 -3.42 8.66 20.18
CA LYS A 5 -3.49 7.18 20.14
C LYS A 5 -4.02 6.63 18.81
N GLY A 6 -4.98 7.33 18.19
CA GLY A 6 -5.54 6.94 16.89
C GLY A 6 -4.60 7.16 15.69
N HIS A 7 -3.48 7.85 15.88
CA HIS A 7 -2.45 8.05 14.86
C HIS A 7 -1.31 7.02 14.95
N GLU A 8 -1.17 6.34 16.08
CA GLU A 8 -0.12 5.33 16.29
C GLU A 8 -0.40 4.06 15.47
N LEU A 9 0.65 3.26 15.23
CA LEU A 9 0.47 1.93 14.66
C LEU A 9 -0.41 1.08 15.60
N PHE A 10 -1.33 0.32 15.03
CA PHE A 10 -2.31 -0.43 15.81
C PHE A 10 -1.85 -1.84 16.15
N GLY A 11 -2.08 -2.26 17.40
CA GLY A 11 -1.96 -3.64 17.84
C GLY A 11 -0.58 -4.25 17.59
N LYS A 12 -0.56 -5.48 17.05
CA LYS A 12 0.68 -6.26 16.86
C LYS A 12 1.67 -5.57 15.92
N ILE A 13 1.21 -4.84 14.91
CA ILE A 13 2.07 -4.15 13.94
C ILE A 13 2.96 -3.10 14.62
N ALA A 14 2.47 -2.45 15.68
CA ALA A 14 3.26 -1.48 16.43
C ALA A 14 4.53 -2.09 17.06
N HIS A 15 4.44 -3.37 17.45
CA HIS A 15 5.55 -4.11 18.09
C HIS A 15 6.48 -4.78 17.08
N LEU A 16 6.05 -4.97 15.83
CA LEU A 16 6.86 -5.54 14.77
C LEU A 16 7.79 -4.52 14.12
N ARG A 17 7.49 -3.22 14.29
CA ARG A 17 8.30 -2.14 13.72
C ARG A 17 9.71 -2.14 14.32
N LEU A 18 10.70 -2.17 13.45
CA LEU A 18 12.12 -1.98 13.77
C LEU A 18 12.54 -0.51 13.60
N PRO A 19 13.59 -0.05 14.30
CA PRO A 19 14.14 1.30 14.09
C PRO A 19 14.64 1.55 12.66
N SER A 20 15.02 0.50 11.93
CA SER A 20 15.44 0.55 10.53
C SER A 20 14.28 0.69 9.54
N ASP A 21 13.05 0.45 9.97
CA ASP A 21 11.89 0.49 9.08
C ASP A 21 11.61 1.92 8.66
N ARG A 22 11.45 2.10 7.35
CA ARG A 22 11.09 3.41 6.80
C ARG A 22 9.63 3.73 7.15
N VAL A 23 9.42 4.90 7.74
CA VAL A 23 8.08 5.41 8.06
C VAL A 23 7.82 6.64 7.20
N PHE A 24 6.68 6.64 6.51
CA PHE A 24 6.22 7.77 5.72
C PHE A 24 4.99 8.38 6.39
N GLU A 25 5.05 9.68 6.66
CA GLU A 25 3.88 10.42 7.16
C GLU A 25 2.97 10.74 5.97
N LYS A 26 1.72 10.25 6.01
CA LYS A 26 0.76 10.44 4.92
C LYS A 26 -0.04 11.72 5.13
N THR A 27 0.15 12.68 4.24
CA THR A 27 -0.65 13.92 4.16
C THR A 27 -1.77 13.82 3.11
N ALA A 28 -1.80 12.73 2.34
CA ALA A 28 -2.80 12.40 1.33
C ALA A 28 -3.11 10.89 1.36
N PHE A 29 -4.00 10.40 0.49
CA PHE A 29 -4.31 8.96 0.38
C PHE A 29 -3.07 8.12 0.02
N PRO A 30 -2.36 8.41 -1.09
CA PRO A 30 -1.02 7.87 -1.28
C PRO A 30 -0.02 8.61 -0.39
N ALA A 31 1.11 7.97 -0.07
CA ALA A 31 2.26 8.62 0.54
C ALA A 31 3.10 9.30 -0.55
N PRO A 32 3.12 10.65 -0.68
CA PRO A 32 3.86 11.29 -1.76
C PRO A 32 5.37 11.04 -1.66
N GLU A 33 5.90 11.00 -0.44
CA GLU A 33 7.32 10.71 -0.18
C GLU A 33 7.74 9.30 -0.61
N LEU A 34 6.80 8.35 -0.71
CA LEU A 34 7.08 7.02 -1.22
C LEU A 34 7.53 7.06 -2.68
N PHE A 35 6.98 7.96 -3.49
CA PHE A 35 7.33 8.07 -4.90
C PHE A 35 8.80 8.42 -5.04
N GLY A 36 9.21 9.51 -4.41
CA GLY A 36 10.61 9.95 -4.42
C GLY A 36 11.56 8.93 -3.80
N TYR A 37 11.10 8.16 -2.81
CA TYR A 37 11.90 7.08 -2.23
C TYR A 37 12.12 5.91 -3.20
N LEU A 38 11.12 5.55 -4.01
CA LEU A 38 11.23 4.43 -4.95
C LEU A 38 11.99 4.80 -6.22
N MET A 39 11.98 6.07 -6.63
CA MET A 39 12.70 6.54 -7.82
C MET A 39 14.18 6.17 -7.79
N GLY A 40 14.67 5.53 -8.86
CA GLY A 40 16.07 5.10 -9.00
C GLY A 40 16.44 3.87 -8.16
N LYS A 41 15.47 3.24 -7.50
CA LYS A 41 15.67 1.95 -6.83
C LYS A 41 15.37 0.79 -7.77
N HIS A 42 15.94 -0.36 -7.42
CA HIS A 42 15.69 -1.62 -8.11
C HIS A 42 15.26 -2.65 -7.07
N TYR A 43 14.02 -3.10 -7.21
CA TYR A 43 13.43 -4.17 -6.42
C TYR A 43 12.92 -5.24 -7.38
N ASP A 44 13.02 -6.50 -7.00
CA ASP A 44 12.41 -7.60 -7.75
C ASP A 44 10.88 -7.50 -7.69
N SER A 45 10.34 -7.20 -6.50
CA SER A 45 8.93 -6.92 -6.28
C SER A 45 8.70 -5.94 -5.13
N VAL A 46 7.51 -5.33 -5.11
CA VAL A 46 7.01 -4.50 -4.01
C VAL A 46 5.59 -4.94 -3.67
N GLU A 47 5.38 -5.36 -2.42
CA GLU A 47 4.08 -5.78 -1.93
C GLU A 47 3.42 -4.72 -1.04
N PHE A 48 2.13 -4.48 -1.25
CA PHE A 48 1.31 -3.61 -0.42
C PHE A 48 0.26 -4.40 0.36
N ALA A 49 0.21 -4.15 1.66
CA ALA A 49 -0.80 -4.65 2.59
C ALA A 49 -1.30 -3.53 3.50
N GLY A 50 -2.52 -3.68 4.03
CA GLY A 50 -3.16 -2.72 4.93
C GLY A 50 -4.52 -2.25 4.42
N LEU A 51 -4.98 -1.10 4.91
CA LEU A 51 -6.32 -0.58 4.63
C LEU A 51 -6.26 0.87 4.13
N VAL A 52 -7.18 1.33 3.29
CA VAL A 52 -8.32 0.63 2.67
C VAL A 52 -7.98 0.28 1.22
N SER A 53 -8.40 -0.90 0.72
CA SER A 53 -8.08 -1.38 -0.64
C SER A 53 -8.39 -0.36 -1.73
N SER A 54 -9.61 0.18 -1.69
CA SER A 54 -10.16 1.12 -2.67
C SER A 54 -9.67 2.56 -2.58
N ILE A 55 -8.81 2.88 -1.60
CA ILE A 55 -8.32 4.24 -1.37
C ILE A 55 -6.80 4.23 -1.28
N CYS A 56 -6.26 3.76 -0.16
CA CYS A 56 -4.84 3.91 0.16
C CYS A 56 -4.00 2.83 -0.51
N ILE A 57 -4.48 1.59 -0.61
CA ILE A 57 -3.69 0.52 -1.23
C ILE A 57 -3.60 0.76 -2.73
N ILE A 58 -4.72 0.93 -3.42
CA ILE A 58 -4.72 1.18 -4.87
C ILE A 58 -3.93 2.43 -5.25
N SER A 59 -4.06 3.55 -4.50
CA SER A 59 -3.31 4.77 -4.82
C SER A 59 -1.80 4.63 -4.59
N ASN A 60 -1.37 3.92 -3.54
CA ASN A 60 0.06 3.65 -3.32
C ASN A 60 0.62 2.66 -4.34
N ALA A 61 -0.15 1.64 -4.73
CA ALA A 61 0.26 0.68 -5.75
C ALA A 61 0.45 1.34 -7.12
N VAL A 62 -0.47 2.24 -7.52
CA VAL A 62 -0.32 3.05 -8.75
C VAL A 62 0.89 3.97 -8.68
N LEU A 63 1.10 4.63 -7.53
CA LEU A 63 2.26 5.49 -7.32
C LEU A 63 3.58 4.70 -7.41
N ALA A 64 3.62 3.49 -6.85
CA ALA A 64 4.78 2.61 -6.97
C ALA A 64 4.99 2.12 -8.39
N LYS A 65 3.93 1.73 -9.11
CA LYS A 65 4.00 1.34 -10.52
C LYS A 65 4.51 2.48 -11.41
N ALA A 66 4.16 3.72 -11.09
CA ALA A 66 4.69 4.90 -11.78
C ALA A 66 6.17 5.15 -11.48
N ALA A 67 6.62 4.91 -10.24
CA ALA A 67 8.02 5.07 -9.86
C ALA A 67 8.93 3.91 -10.33
N LEU A 68 8.36 2.71 -10.45
CA LEU A 68 9.04 1.47 -10.80
C LEU A 68 8.27 0.71 -11.91
N PRO A 69 8.32 1.18 -13.17
CA PRO A 69 7.49 0.63 -14.25
C PRO A 69 7.66 -0.88 -14.47
N GLU A 70 8.90 -1.36 -14.35
CA GLU A 70 9.29 -2.75 -14.62
C GLU A 70 9.26 -3.66 -13.38
N THR A 71 9.11 -3.11 -12.18
CA THR A 71 9.03 -3.92 -10.95
C THR A 71 7.64 -4.53 -10.81
N GLU A 72 7.57 -5.77 -10.31
CA GLU A 72 6.31 -6.40 -9.98
C GLU A 72 5.70 -5.72 -8.74
N ILE A 73 4.50 -5.16 -8.90
CA ILE A 73 3.73 -4.59 -7.80
C ILE A 73 2.67 -5.61 -7.41
N ILE A 74 2.62 -5.95 -6.12
CA ILE A 74 1.79 -7.03 -5.58
C ILE A 74 0.84 -6.48 -4.51
N VAL A 75 -0.38 -6.97 -4.48
CA VAL A 75 -1.33 -6.78 -3.38
C VAL A 75 -1.90 -8.13 -2.96
N ASP A 76 -1.81 -8.47 -1.68
CA ASP A 76 -2.45 -9.67 -1.13
C ASP A 76 -3.88 -9.34 -0.68
N ALA A 77 -4.88 -9.95 -1.32
CA ALA A 77 -6.29 -9.75 -1.03
C ALA A 77 -6.67 -10.21 0.39
N ALA A 78 -5.94 -11.16 0.98
CA ALA A 78 -6.13 -11.57 2.37
C ALA A 78 -5.59 -10.53 3.37
N CYS A 79 -4.76 -9.58 2.91
CA CYS A 79 -4.12 -8.56 3.73
C CYS A 79 -4.64 -7.14 3.47
N THR A 80 -5.78 -7.00 2.77
CA THR A 80 -6.46 -5.72 2.54
C THR A 80 -7.98 -5.88 2.55
N ALA A 81 -8.70 -4.79 2.81
CA ALA A 81 -10.16 -4.78 2.77
C ALA A 81 -10.70 -3.37 2.42
N ALA A 82 -11.94 -3.33 1.93
CA ALA A 82 -12.75 -2.13 1.83
C ALA A 82 -13.85 -2.11 2.91
N PHE A 83 -14.58 -0.99 2.99
CA PHE A 83 -15.77 -0.90 3.83
C PHE A 83 -16.87 -1.90 3.44
N ASP A 84 -16.96 -2.22 2.15
CA ASP A 84 -17.97 -3.09 1.55
C ASP A 84 -17.30 -4.07 0.57
N GLU A 85 -17.80 -5.30 0.48
CA GLU A 85 -17.21 -6.35 -0.36
C GLU A 85 -17.25 -6.02 -1.85
N HIS A 86 -18.33 -5.39 -2.33
CA HIS A 86 -18.42 -5.00 -3.74
C HIS A 86 -17.37 -3.93 -4.09
N ILE A 87 -17.18 -2.96 -3.19
CA ILE A 87 -16.11 -1.95 -3.33
C ILE A 87 -14.72 -2.61 -3.27
N ASN A 88 -14.52 -3.60 -2.39
CA ASN A 88 -13.26 -4.31 -2.28
C ASN A 88 -12.92 -5.04 -3.60
N THR A 89 -13.84 -5.84 -4.11
CA THR A 89 -13.68 -6.58 -5.37
C THR A 89 -13.41 -5.64 -6.53
N ALA A 90 -14.19 -4.56 -6.67
CA ALA A 90 -13.98 -3.58 -7.73
C ALA A 90 -12.58 -2.93 -7.66
N ALA A 91 -12.07 -2.64 -6.45
CA ALA A 91 -10.71 -2.10 -6.29
C ALA A 91 -9.64 -3.11 -6.69
N LEU A 92 -9.80 -4.39 -6.30
CA LEU A 92 -8.89 -5.46 -6.70
C LEU A 92 -8.90 -5.63 -8.23
N ASP A 93 -10.08 -5.61 -8.87
CA ASP A 93 -10.24 -5.75 -10.33
C ASP A 93 -9.52 -4.61 -11.08
N VAL A 94 -9.66 -3.38 -10.59
CA VAL A 94 -8.93 -2.22 -11.16
C VAL A 94 -7.43 -2.39 -10.98
N MET A 95 -6.95 -2.91 -9.84
CA MET A 95 -5.52 -3.16 -9.65
C MET A 95 -4.97 -4.18 -10.65
N GLU A 96 -5.66 -5.30 -10.88
CA GLU A 96 -5.27 -6.27 -11.91
C GLU A 96 -5.23 -5.63 -13.31
N ASN A 97 -6.23 -4.79 -13.64
CA ASN A 97 -6.25 -4.07 -14.90
C ASN A 97 -5.05 -3.13 -15.08
N LEU A 98 -4.55 -2.58 -13.97
CA LEU A 98 -3.36 -1.71 -13.92
C LEU A 98 -2.04 -2.51 -13.84
N GLN A 99 -2.07 -3.81 -14.13
CA GLN A 99 -0.91 -4.71 -14.09
C GLN A 99 -0.27 -4.81 -12.69
N ILE A 100 -1.11 -4.74 -11.64
CA ILE A 100 -0.73 -5.08 -10.27
C ILE A 100 -1.16 -6.52 -10.03
N THR A 101 -0.23 -7.37 -9.58
CA THR A 101 -0.51 -8.77 -9.23
C THR A 101 -1.36 -8.83 -7.97
N VAL A 102 -2.50 -9.52 -8.01
CA VAL A 102 -3.35 -9.75 -6.82
C VAL A 102 -3.23 -11.21 -6.37
N LEU A 103 -2.82 -11.42 -5.12
CA LEU A 103 -2.69 -12.75 -4.51
C LEU A 103 -3.90 -13.07 -3.62
N ASN A 104 -4.13 -14.37 -3.38
CA ASN A 104 -5.09 -14.92 -2.40
C ASN A 104 -6.51 -14.33 -2.48
N ARG A 105 -6.99 -14.11 -3.71
CA ARG A 105 -8.35 -13.63 -3.96
C ARG A 105 -9.41 -14.69 -3.69
#